data_AF-A0A8J4RNG1-F1
#
_entry.id   AF-A0A8J4RNG1-F1
#
_cell.length_a   1.000
_cell.length_b   1.000
_cell.length_c   1.000
_cell.angle_alpha   90.00
_cell.angle_beta   90.00
_cell.angle_gamma   90.00
#
_symmetry.space_group_name_H-M   'P 1'
#
loop_
_entity.id
_entity.type
_entity.pdbx_description
1 polymer ?
#
loop_
_entity_poly.entity_id
_entity_poly.type
_entity_poly.pdbx_seq_one_letter_code
_entity_poly.pdbx_strand_id
1 'polypeptide(L)'
;MASLVSTHLLLQLVLLISLFHFNLAARRLADSAEAQQPLLFQYHNGPLLTGKISINLIWYGKFKPSQRTIISDFITSLSTSTPTTAQPSVATWWKTTDKYYQLSNSKNPSTLVLSMGTQIIDETYSLGKSLSNQQIEQLASKGAQAN
;
A
#
# COMPACT_ATOMS: atom_id res chain seq x y z
N MET A 1 9.73 65.10 11.55
CA MET A 1 8.99 64.01 12.24
C MET A 1 8.12 63.20 11.28
N ALA A 2 7.42 63.80 10.30
CA ALA A 2 6.57 63.07 9.35
C ALA A 2 7.31 62.08 8.42
N SER A 3 8.55 62.39 7.99
CA SER A 3 9.31 61.49 7.09
C SER A 3 9.74 60.19 7.76
N LEU A 4 10.10 60.24 9.05
CA LEU A 4 10.48 59.06 9.86
C LEU A 4 9.29 58.14 10.13
N VAL A 5 8.09 58.70 10.31
CA VAL A 5 6.85 57.91 10.45
C VAL A 5 6.48 57.26 9.12
N SER A 6 6.66 57.97 8.00
CA SER A 6 6.40 57.45 6.67
C SER A 6 7.35 56.31 6.27
N THR A 7 8.64 56.40 6.61
CA THR A 7 9.60 55.31 6.34
C THR A 7 9.32 54.08 7.20
N HIS A 8 8.91 54.27 8.45
CA HIS A 8 8.53 53.16 9.34
C HIS A 8 7.28 52.43 8.84
N LEU A 9 6.29 53.16 8.33
CA LEU A 9 5.06 52.59 7.75
C LEU A 9 5.34 51.82 6.46
N LEU A 10 6.25 52.34 5.62
CA LEU A 10 6.70 51.67 4.40
C LEU A 10 7.46 50.37 4.72
N LEU A 11 8.33 50.39 5.74
CA LEU A 11 9.06 49.19 6.19
C LEU A 11 8.12 48.11 6.74
N GLN A 12 7.11 48.50 7.52
CA GLN A 12 6.07 47.58 8.03
C GLN A 12 5.24 46.97 6.89
N LEU A 13 4.90 47.77 5.88
CA LEU A 13 4.18 47.27 4.70
C LEU A 13 5.01 46.25 3.92
N VAL A 14 6.30 46.53 3.69
CA VAL A 14 7.23 45.59 3.04
C VAL A 14 7.37 44.29 3.83
N LEU A 15 7.44 44.37 5.16
CA LEU A 15 7.49 43.19 6.05
C LEU A 15 6.20 42.36 5.96
N LEU A 16 5.03 43.00 5.97
CA LEU A 16 3.73 42.31 5.82
C LEU A 16 3.62 41.60 4.46
N ILE A 17 4.06 42.27 3.39
CA ILE A 17 4.06 41.70 2.05
C ILE A 17 5.03 40.50 1.99
N SER A 18 6.24 40.60 2.54
CA SER A 18 7.20 39.49 2.51
C SER A 18 6.72 38.29 3.32
N LEU A 19 6.12 38.51 4.49
CA LEU A 19 5.50 37.46 5.31
C LEU A 19 4.34 36.81 4.56
N PHE A 20 3.49 37.58 3.87
CA PHE A 20 2.40 37.02 3.08
C PHE A 20 2.92 36.14 1.92
N HIS A 21 3.95 36.59 1.21
CA HIS A 21 4.60 35.81 0.15
C HIS A 21 5.25 34.53 0.68
N PHE A 22 5.89 34.60 1.85
CA PHE A 22 6.48 33.43 2.51
C PHE A 22 5.42 32.41 2.91
N ASN A 23 4.31 32.84 3.50
CA ASN A 23 3.19 31.96 3.84
C ASN A 23 2.53 31.35 2.60
N LEU A 24 2.38 32.11 1.52
CA LEU A 24 1.84 31.60 0.25
C LEU A 24 2.78 30.58 -0.41
N ALA A 25 4.10 30.84 -0.38
CA ALA A 25 5.10 29.92 -0.89
C ALA A 25 5.16 28.61 -0.07
N ALA A 26 5.11 28.70 1.25
CA ALA A 26 5.06 27.53 2.13
C ALA A 26 3.82 26.67 1.87
N ARG A 27 2.66 27.30 1.65
CA ARG A 27 1.41 26.59 1.29
C ARG A 27 1.50 25.89 -0.07
N ARG A 28 2.04 26.56 -1.09
CA ARG A 28 2.27 25.92 -2.41
C ARG A 28 3.23 24.75 -2.32
N LEU A 29 4.22 24.81 -1.44
CA LEU A 29 5.18 23.72 -1.25
C LEU A 29 4.53 22.51 -0.58
N ALA A 30 3.64 22.73 0.40
CA ALA A 30 2.85 21.67 1.03
C ALA A 30 1.91 20.96 0.03
N ASP A 31 1.19 21.73 -0.79
CA ASP A 31 0.34 21.18 -1.86
C ASP A 31 1.17 20.39 -2.90
N SER A 32 2.41 20.80 -3.15
CA SER A 32 3.32 20.13 -4.09
C SER A 32 3.96 18.86 -3.52
N ALA A 33 4.20 18.82 -2.20
CA ALA A 33 4.73 17.65 -1.51
C ALA A 33 3.71 16.50 -1.47
N GLU A 34 2.41 16.81 -1.33
CA GLU A 34 1.33 15.83 -1.52
C GLU A 34 1.20 15.39 -3.00
N ALA A 35 1.65 16.23 -3.94
CA ALA A 35 1.69 15.93 -5.37
C ALA A 35 2.98 15.25 -5.84
N GLN A 36 3.84 14.73 -4.94
CA GLN A 36 4.87 13.76 -5.34
C GLN A 36 4.15 12.57 -5.95
N GLN A 37 4.12 12.56 -7.29
CA GLN A 37 3.59 11.51 -8.13
C GLN A 37 4.09 10.18 -7.57
N PRO A 38 3.18 9.33 -7.04
CA PRO A 38 3.62 8.05 -6.52
C PRO A 38 4.27 7.32 -7.68
N LEU A 39 5.51 6.89 -7.48
CA LEU A 39 6.39 6.25 -8.46
C LEU A 39 5.57 5.50 -9.52
N LEU A 40 5.38 6.13 -10.68
CA LEU A 40 4.56 5.55 -11.74
C LEU A 40 5.44 4.51 -12.42
N PHE A 41 5.40 3.28 -11.92
CA PHE A 41 6.06 2.16 -12.55
C PHE A 41 5.46 1.97 -13.94
N GLN A 42 6.30 1.79 -14.95
CA GLN A 42 5.79 1.54 -16.29
C GLN A 42 5.11 0.16 -16.31
N TYR A 43 3.84 0.12 -16.71
CA TYR A 43 3.15 -1.14 -16.93
C TYR A 43 3.59 -1.75 -18.27
N HIS A 44 4.08 -2.98 -18.23
CA HIS A 44 4.63 -3.67 -19.39
C HIS A 44 3.62 -4.58 -20.10
N ASN A 45 2.31 -4.30 -19.99
CA ASN A 45 1.23 -5.06 -20.63
C ASN A 45 1.19 -6.57 -20.31
N GLY A 46 1.77 -6.97 -19.16
CA GLY A 46 1.72 -8.35 -18.67
C GLY A 46 0.37 -8.67 -18.00
N PRO A 47 -0.04 -9.95 -17.95
CA PRO A 47 -1.31 -10.33 -17.33
C PRO A 47 -1.37 -9.88 -15.86
N LEU A 48 -2.50 -9.26 -15.49
CA LEU A 48 -2.76 -8.84 -14.11
C LEU A 48 -3.74 -9.80 -13.44
N LEU A 49 -3.49 -10.06 -12.16
CA LEU A 49 -4.36 -10.88 -11.32
C LEU A 49 -5.60 -10.06 -10.94
N THR A 50 -6.80 -10.48 -11.34
CA THR A 50 -8.04 -9.70 -11.13
C THR A 50 -9.11 -10.50 -10.38
N GLY A 51 -10.02 -9.79 -9.72
CA GLY A 51 -11.16 -10.40 -9.04
C GLY A 51 -10.92 -10.70 -7.56
N LYS A 52 -11.82 -11.49 -6.97
CA LYS A 52 -11.77 -11.88 -5.55
C LYS A 52 -10.96 -13.15 -5.40
N ILE A 53 -9.84 -13.05 -4.67
CA ILE A 53 -8.90 -14.15 -4.49
C ILE A 53 -8.66 -14.36 -3.02
N SER A 54 -8.74 -15.62 -2.60
CA SER A 54 -8.42 -16.03 -1.24
C SER A 54 -7.01 -16.61 -1.18
N ILE A 55 -6.20 -16.12 -0.24
CA ILE A 55 -4.85 -16.61 0.00
C ILE A 55 -4.92 -17.65 1.12
N ASN A 56 -4.68 -18.91 0.77
CA ASN A 56 -4.60 -20.02 1.72
C ASN A 56 -3.16 -20.17 2.23
N LEU A 57 -2.98 -20.45 3.52
CA LEU A 57 -1.66 -20.63 4.14
C LEU A 57 -1.50 -22.05 4.68
N ILE A 58 -0.32 -22.64 4.46
CA ILE A 58 0.08 -23.93 5.03
C ILE A 58 1.33 -23.70 5.87
N TRP A 59 1.18 -23.77 7.19
CA TRP A 59 2.24 -23.65 8.17
C TRP A 59 2.97 -24.99 8.30
N TYR A 60 3.88 -25.25 7.36
CA TYR A 60 4.64 -26.49 7.31
C TYR A 60 5.90 -26.40 8.20
N GLY A 61 5.78 -26.84 9.43
CA GLY A 61 6.81 -26.86 10.46
C GLY A 61 6.42 -26.12 11.73
N LYS A 62 7.40 -25.91 12.62
CA LYS A 62 7.18 -25.31 13.94
C LYS A 62 7.20 -23.78 13.90
N PHE A 63 6.07 -23.19 13.52
CA PHE A 63 5.87 -21.74 13.59
C PHE A 63 5.28 -21.34 14.95
N LYS A 64 5.94 -20.41 15.66
CA LYS A 64 5.38 -19.83 16.89
C LYS A 64 4.10 -19.04 16.58
N PRO A 65 3.16 -18.93 17.53
CA PRO A 65 1.96 -18.10 17.34
C PRO A 65 2.27 -16.68 16.87
N SER A 66 3.28 -16.03 17.45
CA SER A 66 3.70 -14.68 17.04
C SER A 66 4.20 -14.59 15.59
N GLN A 67 4.89 -15.62 15.10
CA GLN A 67 5.36 -15.66 13.70
C GLN A 67 4.20 -15.81 12.73
N ARG A 68 3.22 -16.67 13.07
CA ARG A 68 2.00 -16.84 12.27
C ARG A 68 1.19 -15.55 12.22
N THR A 69 1.04 -14.87 13.37
CA THR A 69 0.35 -13.57 13.46
C THR A 69 0.99 -12.52 12.55
N ILE A 70 2.32 -12.36 12.59
CA ILE A 70 3.00 -11.38 11.73
C ILE A 70 2.70 -11.62 10.24
N ILE A 71 2.77 -12.87 9.80
CA ILE A 71 2.54 -13.22 8.40
C ILE A 71 1.05 -13.09 8.05
N SER A 72 0.13 -13.51 8.93
CA SER A 72 -1.30 -13.34 8.68
C SER A 72 -1.72 -11.88 8.63
N ASP A 73 -1.14 -11.04 9.49
CA ASP A 73 -1.40 -9.59 9.52
C ASP A 73 -0.87 -8.92 8.25
N PHE A 74 0.30 -9.34 7.76
CA PHE A 74 0.81 -8.88 6.47
C PHE A 74 -0.15 -9.21 5.32
N ILE A 75 -0.59 -10.46 5.19
CA ILE A 75 -1.54 -10.85 4.13
C ILE A 75 -2.87 -10.10 4.27
N THR A 76 -3.34 -9.90 5.51
CA THR A 76 -4.54 -9.11 5.78
C THR A 76 -4.35 -7.66 5.36
N SER A 77 -3.16 -7.08 5.53
CA SER A 77 -2.83 -5.72 5.10
C SER A 77 -2.85 -5.51 3.57
N LEU A 78 -2.77 -6.59 2.78
CA LEU A 78 -2.95 -6.55 1.33
C LEU A 78 -4.42 -6.46 0.90
N SER A 79 -5.34 -6.75 1.82
CA SER A 79 -6.78 -6.61 1.57
C SER A 79 -7.07 -5.12 1.44
N THR A 80 -7.66 -4.72 0.31
CA THR A 80 -7.97 -3.34 -0.04
C THR A 80 -9.16 -2.82 0.78
N SER A 81 -8.98 -2.65 2.09
CA SER A 81 -9.87 -1.82 2.90
C SER A 81 -9.51 -0.35 2.70
N THR A 82 -10.51 0.51 2.54
CA THR A 82 -10.31 1.96 2.51
C THR A 82 -9.49 2.39 3.73
N PRO A 83 -8.30 3.00 3.57
CA PRO A 83 -7.52 3.45 4.71
C PRO A 83 -8.34 4.48 5.48
N THR A 84 -8.60 4.19 6.76
CA THR A 84 -9.38 5.06 7.65
C THR A 84 -8.61 6.31 8.06
N THR A 85 -7.29 6.34 7.84
CA THR A 85 -6.40 7.42 8.24
C THR A 85 -5.49 7.82 7.07
N ALA A 86 -5.12 9.10 7.01
CA ALA A 86 -4.23 9.66 5.98
C ALA A 86 -2.74 9.25 6.14
N GLN A 87 -2.44 8.28 7.00
CA GLN A 87 -1.06 7.87 7.28
C GLN A 87 -0.53 6.87 6.24
N PRO A 88 0.78 6.90 5.95
CA PRO A 88 1.41 5.90 5.10
C PRO A 88 1.31 4.54 5.79
N SER A 89 0.78 3.55 5.07
CA SER A 89 0.68 2.16 5.50
C SER A 89 0.95 1.23 4.32
N VAL A 90 1.19 -0.06 4.60
CA VAL A 90 1.32 -1.08 3.55
C VAL A 90 0.07 -1.10 2.65
N ALA A 91 -1.12 -0.95 3.24
CA ALA A 91 -2.37 -0.83 2.51
C ALA A 91 -2.41 0.42 1.61
N THR A 92 -1.95 1.58 2.11
CA THR A 92 -1.84 2.83 1.32
C THR A 92 -0.87 2.67 0.15
N TRP A 93 0.26 1.98 0.36
CA TRP A 93 1.21 1.66 -0.70
C TRP A 93 0.59 0.71 -1.72
N TRP A 94 -0.07 -0.37 -1.29
CA TRP A 94 -0.70 -1.34 -2.18
C TRP A 94 -1.85 -0.76 -2.99
N LYS A 95 -2.61 0.18 -2.44
CA LYS A 95 -3.63 0.95 -3.18
C LYS A 95 -3.06 1.73 -4.37
N THR A 96 -1.77 2.08 -4.35
CA THR A 96 -1.13 2.71 -5.52
C THR A 96 -1.12 1.77 -6.72
N THR A 97 -1.10 0.45 -6.49
CA THR A 97 -1.12 -0.56 -7.56
C THR A 97 -2.48 -0.66 -8.27
N ASP A 98 -3.58 -0.23 -7.65
CA ASP A 98 -4.91 -0.20 -8.29
C ASP A 98 -4.92 0.66 -9.56
N LYS A 99 -4.05 1.68 -9.64
CA LYS A 99 -3.90 2.53 -10.82
C LYS A 99 -3.48 1.74 -12.06
N TYR A 100 -2.74 0.63 -11.91
CA TYR A 100 -2.32 -0.20 -13.04
C TYR A 100 -3.47 -1.00 -13.64
N TYR A 101 -4.47 -1.38 -12.84
CA TYR A 101 -5.66 -2.06 -13.35
C TYR A 101 -6.47 -1.18 -14.30
N GLN A 102 -6.53 0.13 -14.01
CA GLN A 102 -7.17 1.12 -14.89
C GLN A 102 -6.46 1.23 -16.25
N LEU A 103 -5.12 1.07 -16.27
CA LEU A 103 -4.32 1.10 -17.49
C LEU A 103 -4.43 -0.19 -18.31
N SER A 104 -4.64 -1.33 -17.67
CA SER A 104 -4.66 -2.65 -18.33
C SER A 104 -5.95 -2.96 -19.11
N ASN A 105 -7.11 -2.48 -18.65
CA ASN A 105 -8.39 -2.85 -19.25
C ASN A 105 -9.44 -1.74 -19.08
N SER A 106 -9.61 -0.92 -20.13
CA SER A 106 -10.55 0.21 -20.15
C SER A 106 -12.03 -0.19 -20.12
N LYS A 107 -12.37 -1.47 -20.32
CA LYS A 107 -13.77 -1.91 -20.48
C LYS A 107 -14.40 -2.52 -19.23
N ASN A 108 -13.62 -3.05 -18.29
CA ASN A 108 -14.08 -3.59 -17.00
C ASN A 108 -12.90 -3.63 -16.02
N PRO A 109 -12.66 -2.56 -15.25
CA PRO A 109 -11.60 -2.55 -14.25
C PRO A 109 -12.02 -3.42 -13.06
N SER A 110 -11.85 -4.74 -13.17
CA SER A 110 -11.99 -5.62 -12.01
C SER A 110 -10.75 -5.44 -11.15
N THR A 111 -10.91 -4.76 -10.02
CA THR A 111 -9.84 -4.60 -9.04
C THR A 111 -9.52 -5.94 -8.38
N LEU A 112 -8.27 -6.07 -7.92
CA LEU A 112 -7.85 -7.22 -7.15
C LEU A 112 -8.35 -7.06 -5.71
N VAL A 113 -9.13 -8.02 -5.24
CA VAL A 113 -9.57 -8.11 -3.85
C VAL A 113 -8.96 -9.37 -3.25
N LEU A 114 -7.96 -9.18 -2.40
CA LEU A 114 -7.34 -10.26 -1.64
C LEU A 114 -8.08 -10.46 -0.33
N SER A 115 -8.18 -11.72 0.10
CA SER A 115 -8.77 -12.11 1.39
C SER A 115 -7.95 -13.24 2.00
N MET A 116 -7.94 -13.31 3.33
CA MET A 116 -7.38 -14.46 4.03
C MET A 116 -8.29 -15.67 3.84
N GLY A 117 -7.74 -16.77 3.35
CA GLY A 117 -8.43 -18.04 3.22
C GLY A 117 -8.17 -18.99 4.39
N THR A 118 -8.20 -20.29 4.09
CA THR A 118 -7.90 -21.34 5.08
C THR A 118 -6.45 -21.33 5.51
N GLN A 119 -6.24 -21.66 6.79
CA GLN A 119 -4.91 -21.86 7.36
C GLN A 119 -4.78 -23.29 7.87
N ILE A 120 -3.77 -24.01 7.40
CA ILE A 120 -3.49 -25.40 7.78
C ILE A 120 -2.18 -25.42 8.55
N ILE A 121 -2.15 -26.14 9.67
CA ILE A 121 -0.96 -26.27 10.51
C ILE A 121 -0.44 -27.71 10.39
N ASP A 122 0.82 -27.86 9.99
CA ASP A 122 1.53 -29.14 9.88
C ASP A 122 2.86 -29.02 10.62
N GLU A 123 2.84 -29.18 11.95
CA GLU A 123 4.04 -29.00 12.79
C GLU A 123 5.03 -30.17 12.71
N THR A 124 4.58 -31.33 12.22
CA THR A 124 5.35 -32.58 12.24
C THR A 124 6.23 -32.78 11.02
N TYR A 125 6.17 -31.89 10.03
CA TYR A 125 6.82 -32.06 8.73
C TYR A 125 6.37 -33.36 8.07
N SER A 126 5.06 -33.50 7.79
CA SER A 126 4.46 -34.75 7.32
C SER A 126 5.12 -35.41 6.09
N LEU A 127 5.82 -34.64 5.26
CA LEU A 127 6.56 -35.08 4.06
C LEU A 127 8.08 -34.96 4.19
N GLY A 128 8.59 -34.71 5.40
CA GLY A 128 10.00 -34.44 5.69
C GLY A 128 10.39 -32.96 5.56
N LYS A 129 11.63 -32.63 5.94
CA LYS A 129 12.12 -31.24 5.95
C LYS A 129 12.55 -30.72 4.57
N SER A 130 12.81 -31.62 3.63
CA SER A 130 13.14 -31.29 2.25
C SER A 130 11.95 -31.70 1.38
N LEU A 131 11.46 -30.77 0.56
CA LEU A 131 10.29 -30.97 -0.28
C LEU A 131 10.70 -31.01 -1.75
N SER A 132 10.20 -32.01 -2.47
CA SER A 132 10.21 -32.03 -3.94
C SER A 132 9.04 -31.20 -4.50
N ASN A 133 9.08 -30.84 -5.78
CA ASN A 133 7.99 -30.12 -6.43
C ASN A 133 6.65 -30.87 -6.34
N GLN A 134 6.67 -32.20 -6.49
CA GLN A 134 5.47 -33.04 -6.35
C GLN A 134 4.90 -32.98 -4.92
N GLN A 135 5.76 -32.92 -3.91
CA GLN A 135 5.33 -32.77 -2.52
C GLN A 135 4.77 -31.37 -2.24
N ILE A 136 5.30 -30.32 -2.88
CA ILE A 136 4.75 -28.96 -2.80
C ILE A 136 3.34 -28.91 -3.42
N GLU A 137 3.15 -29.51 -4.58
CA GLU A 137 1.82 -29.62 -5.22
C GLU A 137 0.84 -30.41 -4.33
N GLN A 138 1.30 -31.53 -3.77
CA GLN A 138 0.52 -32.32 -2.82
C GLN A 138 0.15 -31.52 -1.55
N LEU A 139 1.04 -30.67 -1.04
CA LEU A 139 0.72 -29.79 0.07
C LEU A 139 -0.29 -28.72 -0.37
N ALA A 140 -0.07 -28.06 -1.50
CA ALA A 140 -0.95 -27.03 -2.03
C ALA A 140 -2.39 -27.54 -2.25
N SER A 141 -2.55 -28.80 -2.67
CA SER A 141 -3.87 -29.41 -2.86
C SER A 141 -4.62 -29.71 -1.55
N LYS A 142 -3.94 -29.69 -0.38
CA LYS A 142 -4.60 -29.77 0.93
C LYS A 142 -5.31 -28.48 1.32
N GLY A 143 -4.96 -27.34 0.69
CA GLY A 143 -5.65 -26.06 0.89
C GLY A 143 -7.13 -26.16 0.53
N ALA A 144 -7.92 -25.15 0.90
CA ALA A 144 -9.31 -25.06 0.45
C ALA A 144 -9.39 -25.27 -1.07
N GLN A 145 -10.11 -26.32 -1.47
CA GLN A 145 -10.41 -26.59 -2.86
C GLN A 145 -11.14 -25.37 -3.43
N ALA A 146 -10.73 -24.92 -4.62
CA ALA A 146 -11.49 -23.91 -5.33
C ALA A 146 -12.90 -24.45 -5.57
N ASN A 147 -13.92 -23.66 -5.21
CA ASN A 147 -15.29 -23.90 -5.69
C ASN A 147 -15.33 -23.75 -7.21
#